data_AF-A0AAV0VVU7-F1
#
_entry.id   AF-A0AAV0VVU7-F1
#
_cell.length_a   1.000
_cell.length_b   1.000
_cell.length_c   1.000
_cell.angle_alpha   90.00
_cell.angle_beta   90.00
_cell.angle_gamma   90.00
#
_symmetry.space_group_name_H-M   'P 1'
#
loop_
_entity.id
_entity.type
_entity.pdbx_description
1 polymer ?
#
loop_
_entity_poly.entity_id
_entity_poly.type
_entity_poly.pdbx_seq_one_letter_code
_entity_poly.pdbx_strand_id
1 'polypeptide(L)'
;MWQSLINLCNSNSLVFEPKSIRVDFEKSAHLAIQHCFPLYNIYGCRFHLGQAWYRKLNQDFLSLSNEYKANTEVGKWIKYFFGLSFISPEEVSDVFCELIERAPNSDVLHFSDYIYENYLQENCLFPLEMLAEIPSNLPKTTNMDLRHFIRIIMHNFTVLMYSSMAFL
;
A
#
# COMPACT_ATOMS: atom_id res chain seq x y z
N MET A 1 -5.89 -17.63 -16.14
CA MET A 1 -6.82 -16.57 -15.71
C MET A 1 -6.99 -15.50 -16.78
N TRP A 2 -5.97 -14.68 -17.09
CA TRP A 2 -6.09 -13.58 -18.07
C TRP A 2 -6.52 -14.03 -19.47
N GLN A 3 -5.92 -15.10 -19.99
CA GLN A 3 -6.35 -15.69 -21.27
C GLN A 3 -7.81 -16.15 -21.25
N SER A 4 -8.28 -16.69 -20.12
CA SER A 4 -9.66 -17.11 -19.96
C SER A 4 -10.62 -15.92 -20.00
N LEU A 5 -10.24 -14.78 -19.39
CA LEU A 5 -11.01 -13.53 -19.47
C LEU A 5 -11.05 -12.97 -20.89
N ILE A 6 -9.92 -12.95 -21.59
CA ILE A 6 -9.84 -12.53 -23.00
C ILE A 6 -10.79 -13.39 -23.85
N ASN A 7 -10.72 -14.72 -23.69
CA ASN A 7 -11.56 -15.66 -24.44
C ASN A 7 -13.05 -15.46 -24.13
N LEU A 8 -13.41 -15.17 -22.87
CA LEU A 8 -14.78 -14.90 -22.46
C LEU A 8 -15.30 -13.58 -23.05
N CYS A 9 -14.48 -12.52 -23.09
CA CYS A 9 -14.86 -11.27 -23.75
C CYS A 9 -15.11 -11.51 -25.24
N ASN A 10 -14.18 -12.20 -25.92
CA ASN A 10 -14.29 -12.51 -27.34
C ASN A 10 -15.55 -13.35 -27.65
N SER A 11 -15.89 -14.35 -26.82
CA SER A 11 -17.09 -15.16 -27.02
C SER A 11 -18.40 -14.38 -26.87
N ASN A 12 -18.36 -13.21 -26.22
CA ASN A 12 -19.48 -12.30 -26.04
C ASN A 12 -19.40 -11.06 -26.95
N SER A 13 -18.53 -11.08 -27.98
CA SER A 13 -18.30 -9.95 -28.88
C SER A 13 -17.86 -8.66 -28.15
N LEU A 14 -17.17 -8.81 -27.03
CA LEU A 14 -16.55 -7.73 -26.26
C LEU A 14 -15.03 -7.72 -26.49
N VAL A 15 -14.44 -6.52 -26.50
CA VAL A 15 -12.98 -6.35 -26.54
C VAL A 15 -12.47 -6.12 -25.12
N PHE A 16 -11.52 -6.94 -24.67
CA PHE A 16 -10.86 -6.75 -23.38
C PHE A 16 -9.68 -5.78 -23.52
N GLU A 17 -9.91 -4.50 -23.18
CA GLU A 17 -8.91 -3.43 -23.29
C GLU A 17 -8.86 -2.58 -22.00
N PRO A 18 -8.27 -3.11 -20.91
CA PRO A 18 -8.20 -2.37 -19.65
C PRO A 18 -7.27 -1.15 -19.74
N LYS A 19 -7.69 0.02 -19.24
CA LYS A 19 -6.81 1.22 -19.24
C LYS A 19 -5.63 1.13 -18.27
N SER A 20 -5.79 0.33 -17.21
CA SER A 20 -4.83 0.11 -16.15
C SER A 20 -5.15 -1.17 -15.41
N ILE A 21 -4.15 -1.87 -14.89
CA ILE A 21 -4.34 -3.09 -14.10
C ILE A 21 -3.75 -2.87 -12.70
N ARG A 22 -4.54 -3.13 -11.65
CA ARG A 22 -4.06 -3.11 -10.26
C ARG A 22 -3.89 -4.54 -9.75
N VAL A 23 -2.74 -4.85 -9.17
CA VAL A 23 -2.30 -6.22 -8.87
C VAL A 23 -1.76 -6.29 -7.44
N ASP A 24 -1.88 -7.44 -6.80
CA ASP A 24 -1.18 -7.71 -5.56
C ASP A 24 0.35 -7.74 -5.75
N PHE A 25 1.10 -7.64 -4.66
CA PHE A 25 2.56 -7.64 -4.69
C PHE A 25 3.11 -9.08 -4.78
N GLU A 26 2.62 -9.86 -5.75
CA GLU A 26 3.08 -11.22 -6.02
C GLU A 26 3.78 -11.30 -7.39
N LYS A 27 5.05 -11.74 -7.39
CA LYS A 27 5.87 -11.80 -8.60
C LYS A 27 5.19 -12.54 -9.75
N SER A 28 4.54 -13.66 -9.42
CA SER A 28 3.89 -14.54 -10.40
C SER A 28 2.74 -13.82 -11.12
N ALA A 29 1.96 -13.01 -10.38
CA ALA A 29 0.84 -12.24 -10.92
C ALA A 29 1.34 -11.18 -11.91
N HIS A 30 2.40 -10.46 -11.55
CA HIS A 30 3.05 -9.48 -12.42
C HIS A 30 3.58 -10.09 -13.72
N LEU A 31 4.30 -11.21 -13.62
CA LEU A 31 4.83 -11.92 -14.79
C LEU A 31 3.70 -12.40 -15.72
N ALA A 32 2.62 -12.94 -15.15
CA ALA A 32 1.47 -13.38 -15.94
C ALA A 32 0.77 -12.22 -16.68
N ILE A 33 0.69 -11.05 -16.06
CA ILE A 33 0.11 -9.85 -16.69
C ILE A 33 1.03 -9.31 -17.77
N GLN A 34 2.33 -9.17 -17.51
CA GLN A 34 3.29 -8.72 -18.52
C GLN A 34 3.29 -9.62 -19.76
N HIS A 35 3.12 -10.94 -19.59
CA HIS A 35 3.01 -11.87 -20.70
C HIS A 35 1.76 -11.64 -21.56
N CYS A 36 0.62 -11.36 -20.93
CA CYS A 36 -0.65 -11.13 -21.64
C CYS A 36 -0.82 -9.69 -22.14
N PHE A 37 -0.20 -8.72 -21.47
CA PHE A 37 -0.45 -7.28 -21.60
C PHE A 37 0.86 -6.47 -21.47
N PRO A 38 1.85 -6.66 -22.37
CA PRO A 38 3.19 -6.09 -22.21
C PRO A 38 3.23 -4.55 -22.29
N LEU A 39 2.20 -3.93 -22.87
CA LEU A 39 2.11 -2.48 -23.08
C LEU A 39 1.25 -1.76 -22.03
N TYR A 40 0.69 -2.48 -21.06
CA TYR A 40 -0.29 -1.94 -20.13
C TYR A 40 0.39 -1.37 -18.88
N ASN A 41 -0.16 -0.27 -18.37
CA ASN A 41 0.27 0.30 -17.10
C ASN A 41 -0.20 -0.59 -15.93
N ILE A 42 0.75 -1.13 -15.19
CA ILE A 42 0.52 -2.00 -14.03
C ILE A 42 0.81 -1.19 -12.76
N TYR A 43 -0.11 -1.23 -11.81
CA TYR A 43 0.00 -0.54 -10.53
C TYR A 43 -0.16 -1.52 -9.38
N GLY A 44 0.46 -1.23 -8.24
CA GLY A 44 0.23 -1.99 -7.01
C GLY A 44 -1.18 -1.74 -6.47
N CYS A 45 -1.77 -2.79 -5.90
CA CYS A 45 -3.05 -2.73 -5.23
C CYS A 45 -2.84 -2.37 -3.76
N ARG A 46 -3.18 -1.14 -3.38
CA ARG A 46 -3.05 -0.61 -2.01
C ARG A 46 -3.84 -1.41 -0.98
N PHE A 47 -5.00 -1.94 -1.38
CA PHE A 47 -5.81 -2.77 -0.51
C PHE A 47 -5.04 -4.04 -0.10
N HIS A 48 -4.51 -4.77 -1.08
CA HIS A 48 -3.72 -5.97 -0.81
C HIS A 48 -2.39 -5.67 -0.12
N LEU A 49 -1.76 -4.51 -0.41
CA LEU A 49 -0.58 -4.05 0.31
C LEU A 49 -0.88 -3.84 1.81
N GLY A 50 -1.96 -3.11 2.12
CA GLY A 50 -2.41 -2.92 3.50
C GLY A 50 -2.73 -4.25 4.18
N GLN A 51 -3.41 -5.18 3.50
CA GLN A 51 -3.64 -6.52 4.05
C GLN A 51 -2.34 -7.28 4.31
N ALA A 52 -1.36 -7.20 3.41
CA ALA A 52 -0.06 -7.85 3.58
C ALA A 52 0.68 -7.31 4.80
N TRP A 53 0.75 -5.99 4.96
CA TRP A 53 1.37 -5.33 6.12
C TRP A 53 0.64 -5.64 7.41
N TYR A 54 -0.69 -5.59 7.42
CA TYR A 54 -1.47 -5.94 8.60
C TYR A 54 -1.29 -7.40 9.00
N ARG A 55 -1.28 -8.33 8.05
CA ARG A 55 -1.00 -9.74 8.31
C ARG A 55 0.39 -9.92 8.93
N LYS A 56 1.41 -9.29 8.35
CA LYS A 56 2.77 -9.32 8.90
C LYS A 56 2.81 -8.78 10.32
N LEU A 57 2.15 -7.63 10.58
CA LEU A 57 2.02 -7.04 11.91
C LEU A 57 1.42 -8.01 12.93
N ASN A 58 0.37 -8.76 12.55
CA ASN A 58 -0.28 -9.71 13.45
C ASN A 58 0.50 -11.02 13.65
N GLN A 59 1.32 -11.42 12.68
CA GLN A 59 2.08 -12.67 12.72
C GLN A 59 3.40 -12.52 13.47
N ASP A 60 4.15 -11.46 13.15
CA ASP A 60 5.55 -11.35 13.53
C ASP A 60 5.80 -10.25 14.57
N PHE A 61 4.82 -9.36 14.77
CA PHE A 61 4.94 -8.18 15.63
C PHE A 61 3.76 -8.08 16.61
N LEU A 62 3.46 -9.17 17.33
CA LEU A 62 2.25 -9.30 18.14
C LEU A 62 2.04 -8.14 19.14
N SER A 63 3.11 -7.68 19.81
CA SER A 63 3.05 -6.53 20.72
C SER A 63 2.61 -5.25 19.99
N LEU A 64 3.21 -4.97 18.83
CA LEU A 64 2.85 -3.83 17.98
C LEU A 64 1.44 -3.95 17.40
N SER A 65 0.99 -5.16 17.09
CA SER A 65 -0.40 -5.43 16.69
C SER A 65 -1.38 -5.05 17.80
N ASN A 66 -1.05 -5.34 19.06
CA ASN A 66 -1.90 -4.97 20.20
C ASN A 66 -1.96 -3.44 20.36
N GLU A 67 -0.83 -2.76 20.25
CA GLU A 67 -0.75 -1.29 20.25
C GLU A 67 -1.58 -0.67 19.12
N TYR A 68 -1.48 -1.23 17.91
CA TYR A 68 -2.27 -0.83 16.74
C TYR A 68 -3.78 -0.92 16.99
N LYS A 69 -4.24 -2.05 17.55
CA LYS A 69 -5.66 -2.29 17.87
C LYS A 69 -6.15 -1.39 19.01
N ALA A 70 -5.32 -1.18 20.02
CA ALA A 70 -5.61 -0.29 21.14
C ALA A 70 -5.53 1.21 20.79
N ASN A 71 -5.06 1.55 19.59
CA ASN A 71 -4.94 2.91 19.08
C ASN A 71 -4.09 3.83 20.00
N THR A 72 -3.02 3.26 20.55
CA THR A 72 -2.03 3.97 21.37
C THR A 72 -1.16 4.89 20.50
N GLU A 73 -0.22 5.62 21.08
CA GLU A 73 0.73 6.43 20.31
C GLU A 73 1.59 5.57 19.36
N VAL A 74 2.01 4.38 19.79
CA VAL A 74 2.69 3.39 18.92
C VAL A 74 1.74 2.92 17.81
N GLY A 75 0.49 2.61 18.16
CA GLY A 75 -0.52 2.21 17.18
C GLY A 75 -0.79 3.27 16.11
N LYS A 76 -0.84 4.54 16.50
CA LYS A 76 -0.98 5.68 15.57
C LYS A 76 0.25 5.84 14.69
N TRP A 77 1.45 5.68 15.25
CA TRP A 77 2.69 5.69 14.49
C TRP A 77 2.72 4.59 13.42
N ILE A 78 2.33 3.35 13.77
CA ILE A 78 2.21 2.23 12.82
C ILE A 78 1.24 2.56 11.67
N LYS A 79 0.11 3.21 11.97
CA LYS A 79 -0.88 3.62 10.94
C LYS A 79 -0.28 4.55 9.89
N TYR A 80 0.72 5.36 10.23
CA TYR A 80 1.35 6.26 9.27
C TYR A 80 2.10 5.54 8.16
N PHE A 81 2.64 4.33 8.40
CA PHE A 81 3.24 3.52 7.34
C PHE A 81 2.23 3.18 6.24
N PHE A 82 1.00 2.84 6.60
CA PHE A 82 -0.10 2.60 5.64
C PHE A 82 -0.40 3.83 4.77
N GLY A 83 -0.11 5.03 5.30
CA GLY A 83 -0.18 6.30 4.61
C GLY A 83 0.87 6.47 3.49
N LEU A 84 2.00 5.77 3.54
CA LEU A 84 3.08 5.87 2.54
C LEU A 84 2.61 5.51 1.13
N SER A 85 1.61 4.63 1.01
CA SER A 85 1.07 4.29 -0.31
C SER A 85 0.32 5.45 -0.97
N PHE A 86 -0.01 6.53 -0.25
CA PHE A 86 -0.84 7.66 -0.71
C PHE A 86 -0.08 8.94 -1.06
N ILE A 87 1.24 8.91 -1.00
CA ILE A 87 2.10 10.03 -1.39
C ILE A 87 2.79 9.75 -2.73
N SER A 88 3.53 10.72 -3.25
CA SER A 88 4.32 10.51 -4.45
C SER A 88 5.51 9.57 -4.15
N PRO A 89 5.90 8.68 -5.09
CA PRO A 89 7.11 7.84 -4.95
C PRO A 89 8.35 8.61 -4.54
N GLU A 90 8.50 9.83 -5.05
CA GLU A 90 9.63 10.72 -4.81
C GLU A 90 9.70 11.18 -3.34
N GLU A 91 8.56 11.30 -2.66
CA GLU A 91 8.47 11.71 -1.26
C GLU A 91 8.61 10.54 -0.27
N VAL A 92 8.48 9.28 -0.73
CA VAL A 92 8.40 8.12 0.17
C VAL A 92 9.61 8.00 1.08
N SER A 93 10.81 8.21 0.54
CA SER A 93 12.06 8.12 1.31
C SER A 93 12.11 9.16 2.43
N ASP A 94 11.84 10.42 2.10
CA ASP A 94 11.89 11.53 3.05
C ASP A 94 10.83 11.37 4.15
N VAL A 95 9.61 11.01 3.76
CA VAL A 95 8.51 10.73 4.70
C VAL A 95 8.84 9.53 5.58
N PHE A 96 9.43 8.48 5.04
CA PHE A 96 9.84 7.32 5.82
C PHE A 96 10.89 7.72 6.88
N CYS A 97 11.93 8.46 6.52
CA CYS A 97 12.90 9.00 7.47
C CYS A 97 12.24 9.82 8.59
N GLU A 98 11.29 10.70 8.23
CA GLU A 98 10.51 11.47 9.21
C GLU A 98 9.67 10.60 10.15
N LEU A 99 9.18 9.44 9.68
CA LEU A 99 8.49 8.47 10.53
C LEU A 99 9.45 7.81 11.52
N ILE A 100 10.68 7.48 11.10
CA ILE A 100 11.68 6.89 11.99
C ILE A 100 12.06 7.87 13.09
N GLU A 101 12.30 9.14 12.76
CA GLU A 101 12.61 10.19 13.74
C GLU A 101 11.48 10.42 14.75
N ARG A 102 10.24 10.15 14.35
CA ARG A 102 9.05 10.27 15.20
C ARG A 102 8.66 8.98 15.92
N ALA A 103 9.48 7.93 15.84
CA ALA A 103 9.22 6.69 16.54
C ALA A 103 9.07 6.94 18.06
N PRO A 104 8.01 6.45 18.71
CA PRO A 104 7.82 6.68 20.15
C PRO A 104 8.94 6.12 21.03
N ASN A 105 9.65 5.09 20.56
CA ASN A 105 10.86 4.52 21.16
C ASN A 105 11.60 3.66 20.11
N SER A 106 12.80 3.17 20.44
CA SER A 106 13.61 2.34 19.54
C SER A 106 13.05 0.92 19.32
N ASP A 107 12.30 0.38 20.27
CA ASP A 107 11.89 -1.02 20.28
C ASP A 107 10.79 -1.32 19.25
N VAL A 108 10.15 -0.27 18.71
CA VAL A 108 9.12 -0.39 17.67
C VAL A 108 9.69 -0.41 16.24
N LEU A 109 11.00 -0.16 16.08
CA LEU A 109 11.63 0.00 14.76
C LEU A 109 11.72 -1.30 13.95
N HIS A 110 11.54 -2.46 14.57
CA HIS A 110 11.55 -3.73 13.84
C HIS A 110 10.47 -3.81 12.74
N PHE A 111 9.33 -3.12 12.92
CA PHE A 111 8.32 -3.03 11.87
C PHE A 111 8.79 -2.12 10.72
N SER A 112 9.46 -1.00 11.02
CA SER A 112 10.02 -0.15 9.97
C SER A 112 11.14 -0.83 9.20
N ASP A 113 12.00 -1.59 9.86
CA ASP A 113 13.07 -2.35 9.22
C ASP A 113 12.49 -3.32 8.18
N TYR A 114 11.45 -4.06 8.57
CA TYR A 114 10.72 -4.92 7.64
C TYR A 114 10.16 -4.16 6.43
N ILE A 115 9.53 -2.99 6.64
CA ILE A 115 8.99 -2.18 5.55
C ILE A 115 10.12 -1.73 4.61
N TYR A 116 11.23 -1.25 5.17
CA TYR A 116 12.38 -0.79 4.40
C TYR A 116 12.96 -1.91 3.53
N GLU A 117 13.30 -3.04 4.14
CA GLU A 117 13.93 -4.19 3.49
C GLU A 117 13.07 -4.82 2.38
N ASN A 118 11.74 -4.76 2.51
CA ASN A 118 10.83 -5.47 1.61
C ASN A 118 10.17 -4.56 0.56
N TYR A 119 10.12 -3.25 0.79
CA TYR A 119 9.35 -2.33 -0.06
C TYR A 119 10.07 -1.04 -0.47
N LEU A 120 11.10 -0.60 0.26
CA LEU A 120 11.71 0.72 0.03
C LEU A 120 13.18 0.67 -0.41
N GLN A 121 13.88 -0.43 -0.13
CA GLN A 121 15.27 -0.60 -0.55
C GLN A 121 15.39 -0.65 -2.08
N GLU A 122 16.50 -0.13 -2.63
CA GLU A 122 16.70 -0.01 -4.08
C GLU A 122 16.57 -1.32 -4.86
N ASN A 123 16.85 -2.46 -4.21
CA ASN A 123 16.81 -3.79 -4.79
C ASN A 123 15.52 -4.57 -4.46
N CYS A 124 14.49 -3.91 -3.93
CA CYS A 124 13.19 -4.54 -3.71
C CYS A 124 12.59 -5.04 -5.03
N LEU A 125 11.80 -6.11 -4.92
CA LEU A 125 11.20 -6.79 -6.08
C LEU A 125 10.26 -5.89 -6.89
N PHE A 126 9.63 -4.92 -6.22
CA PHE A 126 8.68 -3.99 -6.81
C PHE A 126 9.21 -2.57 -6.67
N PRO A 127 9.12 -1.76 -7.75
CA PRO A 127 9.55 -0.38 -7.72
C PRO A 127 8.59 0.50 -6.89
N LEU A 128 9.07 1.65 -6.40
CA LEU A 128 8.32 2.54 -5.51
C LEU A 128 7.05 3.10 -6.16
N GLU A 129 7.04 3.26 -7.48
CA GLU A 129 5.88 3.69 -8.27
C GLU A 129 4.71 2.70 -8.20
N MET A 130 4.99 1.46 -7.83
CA MET A 130 3.94 0.47 -7.57
C MET A 130 3.43 0.54 -6.14
N LEU A 131 4.29 0.95 -5.20
CA LEU A 131 3.97 1.09 -3.79
C LEU A 131 3.12 2.33 -3.49
N ALA A 132 3.53 3.46 -4.08
CA ALA A 132 3.02 4.78 -3.76
C ALA A 132 2.54 5.50 -5.01
N GLU A 133 1.40 6.16 -4.91
CA GLU A 133 0.88 7.04 -5.97
C GLU A 133 -0.08 8.04 -5.30
N ILE A 134 -0.14 9.26 -5.82
CA ILE A 134 -1.11 10.25 -5.33
C ILE A 134 -2.52 9.86 -5.82
N PRO A 135 -3.52 9.72 -4.93
CA PRO A 135 -4.90 9.54 -5.33
C PRO A 135 -5.40 10.62 -6.30
N SER A 136 -6.06 10.22 -7.38
CA SER A 136 -6.57 11.14 -8.40
C SER A 136 -7.64 12.13 -7.89
N ASN A 137 -8.26 11.85 -6.74
CA ASN A 137 -9.40 12.60 -6.17
C ASN A 137 -9.08 13.29 -4.82
N LEU A 138 -7.88 13.84 -4.64
CA LEU A 138 -7.59 14.68 -3.47
C LEU A 138 -8.07 16.13 -3.68
N PRO A 139 -8.64 16.80 -2.66
CA PRO A 139 -8.96 18.21 -2.74
C PRO A 139 -7.67 19.01 -2.97
N LYS A 140 -7.63 19.78 -4.06
CA LYS A 140 -6.51 20.62 -4.45
C LYS A 140 -6.37 21.79 -3.45
N THR A 141 -5.46 21.70 -2.49
CA THR A 141 -4.90 22.92 -1.87
C THR A 141 -3.42 22.78 -1.58
N THR A 142 -2.68 23.75 -2.09
CA THR A 142 -1.27 24.07 -1.84
C THR A 142 -1.05 24.50 -0.37
N ASN A 143 0.03 24.01 0.23
CA ASN A 143 0.53 24.25 1.59
C ASN A 143 -0.10 23.36 2.67
N MET A 144 0.48 22.18 2.90
CA MET A 144 0.09 21.36 4.04
C MET A 144 1.21 20.42 4.49
N ASP A 145 1.68 20.65 5.72
CA ASP A 145 2.61 19.79 6.47
C ASP A 145 2.13 18.32 6.40
N LEU A 146 3.06 17.41 6.12
CA LEU A 146 2.91 15.95 6.00
C LEU A 146 2.00 15.34 7.11
N ARG A 147 2.02 15.95 8.29
CA ARG A 147 1.19 15.63 9.45
C ARG A 147 -0.32 15.79 9.26
N HIS A 148 -0.76 16.75 8.46
CA HIS A 148 -2.19 16.99 8.22
C HIS A 148 -2.73 16.12 7.08
N PHE A 149 -1.89 15.82 6.08
CA PHE A 149 -2.25 14.99 4.94
C PHE A 149 -2.49 13.53 5.33
N ILE A 150 -1.56 12.93 6.10
CA ILE A 150 -1.76 11.58 6.65
C ILE A 150 -2.96 11.55 7.60
N ARG A 151 -3.22 12.62 8.38
CA ARG A 151 -4.43 12.73 9.23
C ARG A 151 -5.73 12.71 8.42
N ILE A 152 -5.82 13.44 7.30
CA ILE A 152 -7.02 13.49 6.46
C ILE A 152 -7.26 12.15 5.74
N ILE A 153 -6.20 11.50 5.25
CA ILE A 153 -6.27 10.16 4.65
C ILE A 153 -6.70 9.12 5.70
N MET A 154 -6.06 9.11 6.87
CA MET A 154 -6.27 8.12 7.93
C MET A 154 -7.60 8.25 8.67
N HIS A 155 -8.13 9.47 8.86
CA HIS A 155 -9.42 9.68 9.52
C HIS A 155 -10.59 9.09 8.71
N ASN A 156 -10.47 9.08 7.37
CA ASN A 156 -11.44 8.43 6.47
C ASN A 156 -11.13 6.93 6.24
N PHE A 157 -9.87 6.51 6.31
CA PHE A 157 -9.48 5.10 6.08
C PHE A 157 -9.72 4.17 7.26
N THR A 158 -9.67 4.68 8.50
CA THR A 158 -9.91 3.85 9.69
C THR A 158 -11.30 3.19 9.61
N VAL A 159 -12.31 3.90 9.10
CA VAL A 159 -13.67 3.36 8.90
C VAL A 159 -13.69 2.26 7.82
N LEU A 160 -13.00 2.44 6.69
CA LEU A 160 -13.03 1.51 5.56
C LEU A 160 -12.23 0.21 5.80
N MET A 161 -11.12 0.26 6.54
CA MET A 161 -10.33 -0.93 6.86
C MET A 161 -11.04 -1.85 7.87
N TYR A 162 -11.66 -1.29 8.93
CA TYR A 162 -12.45 -2.10 9.86
C TYR A 162 -13.69 -2.69 9.19
N SER A 163 -14.34 -1.96 8.27
CA SER A 163 -15.48 -2.48 7.50
C SER A 163 -15.11 -3.58 6.51
N SER A 164 -13.89 -3.64 5.99
CA SER A 164 -13.44 -4.66 5.03
C SER A 164 -12.71 -5.84 5.67
N MET A 165 -12.11 -5.66 6.85
CA MET A 165 -11.53 -6.75 7.65
C MET A 165 -12.54 -7.51 8.50
N ALA A 166 -13.76 -7.01 8.68
CA ALA A 166 -14.83 -7.72 9.38
C ALA A 166 -15.54 -8.80 8.53
N PHE A 167 -15.16 -8.96 7.26
CA PHE A 167 -15.73 -9.94 6.32
C PHE A 167 -14.77 -11.10 5.96
N LEU A 168 -13.67 -11.27 6.69
CA LEU A 168 -12.77 -12.43 6.64
C LEU A 168 -12.58 -12.99 8.06
#